data_AF-A0A9D6UIW1-F1
#
_entry.id   AF-A0A9D6UIW1-F1
#
_cell.length_a   1.000
_cell.length_b   1.000
_cell.length_c   1.000
_cell.angle_alpha   90.00
_cell.angle_beta   90.00
_cell.angle_gamma   90.00
#
_symmetry.space_group_name_H-M   'P 1'
#
loop_
_entity.id
_entity.type
_entity.pdbx_description
1 polymer ?
#
loop_
_entity_poly.entity_id
_entity_poly.type
_entity_poly.pdbx_seq_one_letter_code
_entity_poly.pdbx_strand_id
1 'polypeptide(L)'
;MKASELNVVTGAFSYTGKYITERLLAMGKNVMTLTGHPKRPNPFGSRVSVFPFNFEKPKELIKSLEGAAILYNTYYVRFPHGSLTFEKAVEHTEILIKAAKEAGIKRIVHISITNADEDSPLPYFKGKGIIEKAIIDSKLSYAIIRPTVTFGIEDILINNIAWLLRKSPVFAIPGTGEYKLQPVFV
;
A
#
# COMPACT_ATOMS: atom_id res chain seq x y z
N MET A 1 -13.64 -19.08 -22.44
CA MET A 1 -13.28 -17.84 -21.72
C MET A 1 -12.22 -18.19 -20.69
N LYS A 2 -11.07 -17.51 -20.66
CA LYS A 2 -10.10 -17.69 -19.56
C LYS A 2 -10.80 -17.31 -18.26
N ALA A 3 -10.73 -18.15 -17.22
CA ALA A 3 -11.19 -17.77 -15.89
C ALA A 3 -10.57 -16.42 -15.51
N SER A 4 -11.37 -15.47 -15.02
CA SER A 4 -10.85 -14.14 -14.68
C SER A 4 -9.89 -14.25 -13.51
N GLU A 5 -8.63 -13.88 -13.74
CA GLU A 5 -7.57 -13.85 -12.72
C GLU A 5 -8.03 -13.10 -11.46
N LEU A 6 -7.80 -13.70 -10.30
CA LEU A 6 -8.02 -13.08 -9.00
C LEU A 6 -6.84 -12.15 -8.67
N ASN A 7 -7.16 -10.92 -8.28
CA ASN A 7 -6.21 -9.87 -7.93
C ASN A 7 -6.35 -9.53 -6.45
N VAL A 8 -5.22 -9.42 -5.75
CA VAL A 8 -5.19 -9.06 -4.34
C VAL A 8 -4.78 -7.61 -4.22
N VAL A 9 -5.58 -6.77 -3.57
CA VAL A 9 -5.22 -5.39 -3.22
C VAL A 9 -5.09 -5.28 -1.71
N THR A 10 -3.89 -5.00 -1.20
CA THR A 10 -3.76 -4.75 0.25
C THR A 10 -4.41 -3.41 0.59
N GLY A 11 -5.29 -3.40 1.59
CA GLY A 11 -6.02 -2.22 2.00
C GLY A 11 -6.89 -1.61 0.90
N ALA A 12 -7.81 -2.37 0.30
CA ALA A 12 -8.75 -1.85 -0.71
C ALA A 12 -9.64 -0.71 -0.19
N PHE A 13 -9.75 -0.55 1.13
CA PHE A 13 -10.50 0.55 1.77
C PHE A 13 -9.61 1.73 2.20
N SER A 14 -8.31 1.67 1.87
CA SER A 14 -7.37 2.76 2.07
C SER A 14 -7.43 3.73 0.90
N TYR A 15 -6.81 4.91 1.05
CA TYR A 15 -6.81 5.95 0.02
C TYR A 15 -6.39 5.41 -1.35
N THR A 16 -5.13 5.01 -1.53
CA THR A 16 -4.64 4.48 -2.82
C THR A 16 -5.28 3.14 -3.20
N GLY A 17 -5.47 2.23 -2.23
CA GLY A 17 -6.03 0.91 -2.51
C GLY A 17 -7.46 0.94 -3.06
N LYS A 18 -8.24 1.96 -2.67
CA LYS A 18 -9.60 2.16 -3.17
C LYS A 18 -9.63 2.47 -4.67
N TYR A 19 -8.85 3.44 -5.14
CA TYR A 19 -8.78 3.79 -6.56
C TYR A 19 -8.23 2.65 -7.43
N ILE A 20 -7.24 1.89 -6.92
CA ILE A 20 -6.77 0.67 -7.59
C ILE A 20 -7.91 -0.35 -7.72
N THR A 21 -8.66 -0.56 -6.64
CA THR A 21 -9.78 -1.52 -6.62
C THR A 21 -10.90 -1.10 -7.56
N GLU A 22 -11.30 0.18 -7.56
CA GLU A 22 -12.27 0.74 -8.50
C GLU A 22 -11.85 0.49 -9.96
N ARG A 23 -10.59 0.77 -10.29
CA ARG A 23 -10.06 0.57 -11.64
C ARG A 23 -10.07 -0.90 -12.05
N LEU A 24 -9.67 -1.81 -11.17
CA LEU A 24 -9.69 -3.26 -11.44
C LEU A 24 -11.12 -3.78 -11.64
N LEU A 25 -12.06 -3.37 -10.80
CA LEU A 25 -13.47 -3.75 -10.93
C LEU A 25 -14.08 -3.20 -12.23
N ALA A 26 -13.77 -1.95 -12.60
CA ALA A 26 -14.21 -1.36 -13.87
C ALA A 26 -13.66 -2.09 -15.10
N MET A 27 -12.51 -2.77 -14.96
CA MET A 27 -11.93 -3.63 -15.99
C MET A 27 -12.49 -5.07 -15.97
N GLY A 28 -13.51 -5.35 -15.15
CA GLY A 28 -14.12 -6.68 -15.02
C GLY A 28 -13.20 -7.70 -14.33
N LYS A 29 -12.25 -7.25 -13.51
CA LYS A 29 -11.34 -8.13 -12.77
C LYS A 29 -11.94 -8.56 -11.43
N ASN A 30 -11.62 -9.78 -11.02
CA ASN A 30 -11.95 -10.27 -9.68
C ASN A 30 -10.94 -9.70 -8.68
N VAL A 31 -11.45 -9.17 -7.56
CA VAL A 31 -10.63 -8.53 -6.53
C VAL A 31 -10.94 -9.11 -5.16
N MET A 32 -9.90 -9.36 -4.39
CA MET A 32 -9.98 -9.53 -2.94
C MET A 32 -9.04 -8.56 -2.24
N THR A 33 -9.25 -8.34 -0.94
CA THR A 33 -8.41 -7.47 -0.14
C THR A 33 -7.86 -8.15 1.11
N LEU A 34 -6.60 -7.87 1.40
CA LEU A 34 -6.01 -8.10 2.72
C LEU A 34 -6.01 -6.80 3.51
N THR A 35 -6.48 -6.81 4.75
CA THR A 35 -6.60 -5.58 5.57
C THR A 35 -6.39 -5.84 7.07
N GLY A 36 -5.89 -4.82 7.79
CA GLY A 36 -5.84 -4.81 9.25
C GLY A 36 -7.20 -4.49 9.89
N HIS A 37 -8.18 -4.06 9.10
CA HIS A 37 -9.50 -3.65 9.58
C HIS A 37 -10.63 -4.30 8.76
N PRO A 38 -10.84 -5.63 8.87
CA PRO A 38 -11.79 -6.37 8.05
C PRO A 38 -13.26 -5.96 8.28
N LYS A 39 -13.55 -5.32 9.43
CA LYS A 39 -14.89 -4.84 9.79
C LYS A 39 -15.19 -3.40 9.35
N ARG A 40 -14.25 -2.72 8.66
CA ARG A 40 -14.53 -1.37 8.11
C ARG A 40 -15.63 -1.45 7.04
N PRO A 41 -16.44 -0.38 6.88
CA PRO A 41 -17.40 -0.30 5.79
C PRO A 41 -16.72 -0.60 4.45
N ASN A 42 -17.25 -1.59 3.73
CA ASN A 42 -16.75 -2.01 2.43
C ASN A 42 -17.52 -1.26 1.33
N PRO A 43 -16.91 -0.25 0.67
CA PRO A 43 -17.59 0.51 -0.39
C PRO A 43 -17.89 -0.32 -1.64
N PHE A 44 -17.31 -1.51 -1.77
CA PHE A 44 -17.47 -2.39 -2.93
C PHE A 44 -18.53 -3.49 -2.73
N GLY A 45 -19.07 -3.64 -1.51
CA GLY A 45 -20.03 -4.68 -1.18
C GLY A 45 -19.46 -6.09 -1.43
N SER A 46 -20.30 -7.00 -1.90
CA SER A 46 -19.91 -8.40 -2.19
C SER A 46 -18.96 -8.57 -3.37
N ARG A 47 -18.65 -7.50 -4.12
CA ARG A 47 -17.71 -7.57 -5.26
C ARG A 47 -16.25 -7.75 -4.84
N VAL A 48 -15.92 -7.48 -3.57
CA VAL A 48 -14.57 -7.62 -3.02
C VAL A 48 -14.63 -8.49 -1.77
N SER A 49 -13.99 -9.66 -1.84
CA SER A 49 -13.81 -10.54 -0.68
C SER A 49 -12.77 -9.94 0.28
N VAL A 50 -13.01 -10.05 1.58
CA VAL A 50 -12.20 -9.39 2.63
C VAL A 50 -11.56 -10.42 3.52
N PHE A 51 -10.23 -10.34 3.64
CA PHE A 51 -9.43 -11.22 4.49
C PHE A 51 -8.49 -10.39 5.38
N PRO A 52 -8.20 -10.84 6.61
CA PRO A 52 -7.20 -10.20 7.46
C PRO A 52 -5.78 -10.48 6.95
N PHE A 53 -4.81 -9.61 7.29
CA PHE A 53 -3.40 -9.85 6.97
C PHE A 53 -2.81 -11.08 7.66
N ASN A 54 -3.23 -11.37 8.90
CA ASN A 54 -2.75 -12.55 9.64
C ASN A 54 -1.22 -12.73 9.64
N PHE A 55 -0.44 -11.65 9.83
CA PHE A 55 1.03 -11.72 9.81
C PHE A 55 1.60 -12.71 10.83
N GLU A 56 0.95 -12.85 11.99
CA GLU A 56 1.32 -13.82 13.04
C GLU A 56 0.90 -15.27 12.70
N LYS A 57 0.20 -15.48 11.58
CA LYS A 57 -0.28 -16.80 11.12
C LYS A 57 0.03 -17.02 9.63
N PRO A 58 1.31 -17.22 9.27
CA PRO A 58 1.74 -17.28 7.86
C PRO A 58 0.97 -18.29 7.01
N LYS A 59 0.60 -19.45 7.57
CA LYS A 59 -0.18 -20.48 6.85
C LYS A 59 -1.58 -19.99 6.46
N GLU A 60 -2.24 -19.22 7.32
CA GLU A 60 -3.56 -18.64 7.01
C GLU A 60 -3.43 -17.54 5.95
N LEU A 61 -2.36 -16.75 6.01
CA LEU A 61 -2.06 -15.73 4.99
C LEU A 61 -1.79 -16.37 3.62
N ILE A 62 -0.97 -17.42 3.54
CA ILE A 62 -0.74 -18.18 2.30
C ILE A 62 -2.07 -18.68 1.73
N LYS A 63 -2.89 -19.35 2.56
CA LYS A 63 -4.20 -19.86 2.15
C LYS A 63 -5.11 -18.76 1.60
N SER A 64 -5.08 -17.57 2.19
CA SER A 64 -5.88 -16.44 1.70
C SER A 64 -5.45 -15.92 0.32
N LEU A 65 -4.22 -16.21 -0.10
CA LEU A 65 -3.66 -15.79 -1.38
C LEU A 65 -3.76 -16.87 -2.48
N GLU A 66 -4.20 -18.09 -2.13
CA GLU A 66 -4.31 -19.20 -3.08
C GLU A 66 -5.25 -18.85 -4.26
N GLY A 67 -4.80 -19.16 -5.48
CA GLY A 67 -5.54 -18.87 -6.71
C GLY A 67 -5.46 -17.42 -7.19
N ALA A 68 -4.84 -16.52 -6.42
CA ALA A 68 -4.52 -15.17 -6.88
C ALA A 68 -3.29 -15.16 -7.78
N ALA A 69 -3.29 -14.27 -8.77
CA ALA A 69 -2.19 -14.16 -9.72
C ALA A 69 -1.34 -12.91 -9.53
N ILE A 70 -1.94 -11.81 -9.05
CA ILE A 70 -1.28 -10.52 -8.89
C ILE A 70 -1.55 -9.94 -7.50
N LEU A 71 -0.50 -9.51 -6.81
CA LEU A 71 -0.56 -8.75 -5.57
C LEU A 71 -0.27 -7.27 -5.82
N TYR A 72 -1.26 -6.42 -5.64
CA TYR A 72 -1.13 -4.96 -5.57
C TYR A 72 -0.91 -4.56 -4.11
N ASN A 73 0.35 -4.31 -3.74
CA ASN A 73 0.73 -3.99 -2.38
C ASN A 73 0.79 -2.47 -2.14
N THR A 74 -0.14 -1.95 -1.34
CA THR A 74 -0.13 -0.58 -0.80
C THR A 74 0.06 -0.56 0.73
N TYR A 75 0.36 -1.69 1.36
CA TYR A 75 0.53 -1.78 2.81
C TYR A 75 1.80 -1.03 3.23
N TYR A 76 1.64 -0.08 4.14
CA TYR A 76 2.74 0.52 4.88
C TYR A 76 2.23 1.30 6.11
N VAL A 77 3.11 1.54 7.08
CA VAL A 77 2.85 2.38 8.25
C VAL A 77 3.38 3.79 7.99
N ARG A 78 2.51 4.80 8.00
CA ARG A 78 2.92 6.21 7.81
C ARG A 78 3.40 6.86 9.10
N PHE A 79 2.71 6.58 10.20
CA PHE A 79 3.02 7.08 11.51
C PHE A 79 3.11 5.89 12.46
N PRO A 80 4.28 5.63 13.07
CA PRO A 80 4.42 4.54 14.00
C PRO A 80 3.58 4.83 15.24
N HIS A 81 2.87 3.82 15.73
CA HIS A 81 1.99 3.97 16.88
C HIS A 81 1.82 2.65 17.61
N GLY A 82 1.99 2.67 18.93
CA GLY A 82 1.95 1.46 19.76
C GLY A 82 2.98 0.43 19.27
N SER A 83 2.53 -0.79 18.98
CA SER A 83 3.37 -1.89 18.48
C SER A 83 3.68 -1.84 16.98
N LEU A 84 3.05 -0.92 16.23
CA LEU A 84 3.30 -0.78 14.79
C LEU A 84 4.44 0.22 14.57
N THR A 85 5.67 -0.29 14.46
CA THR A 85 6.86 0.49 14.10
C THR A 85 7.16 0.38 12.60
N PHE A 86 8.13 1.15 12.10
CA PHE A 86 8.59 1.01 10.71
C PHE A 86 9.27 -0.32 10.46
N GLU A 87 10.05 -0.81 11.42
CA GLU A 87 10.72 -2.11 11.39
C GLU A 87 9.69 -3.24 11.32
N LYS A 88 8.63 -3.17 12.15
CA LYS A 88 7.55 -4.15 12.11
C LYS A 88 6.77 -4.10 10.79
N ALA A 89 6.63 -2.92 10.19
CA ALA A 89 6.01 -2.78 8.86
C ALA A 89 6.87 -3.42 7.75
N VAL A 90 8.20 -3.34 7.84
CA VAL A 90 9.13 -4.04 6.95
C VAL A 90 8.98 -5.54 7.12
N GLU A 91 9.07 -6.05 8.35
CA GLU A 91 8.92 -7.47 8.68
C GLU A 91 7.59 -8.04 8.14
N HIS A 92 6.48 -7.35 8.39
CA HIS A 92 5.16 -7.74 7.87
C HIS A 92 5.12 -7.79 6.33
N THR A 93 5.81 -6.86 5.66
CA THR A 93 5.86 -6.84 4.21
C THR A 93 6.71 -7.98 3.65
N GLU A 94 7.81 -8.35 4.32
CA GLU A 94 8.61 -9.52 3.96
C GLU A 94 7.82 -10.83 4.12
N ILE A 95 7.07 -10.95 5.22
CA ILE A 95 6.13 -12.07 5.43
C ILE A 95 5.10 -12.13 4.30
N LEU A 96 4.53 -10.99 3.90
CA LEU A 96 3.57 -10.91 2.80
C LEU A 96 4.18 -11.33 1.46
N ILE A 97 5.39 -10.86 1.13
CA ILE A 97 6.11 -11.22 -0.10
C ILE A 97 6.38 -12.72 -0.15
N LYS A 98 6.85 -13.29 0.97
CA LYS A 98 7.08 -14.72 1.09
C LYS A 98 5.78 -15.52 0.92
N ALA A 99 4.72 -15.12 1.60
CA ALA A 99 3.42 -15.77 1.50
C ALA A 99 2.85 -15.69 0.07
N ALA A 100 2.99 -14.56 -0.61
CA ALA A 100 2.58 -14.40 -2.01
C ALA A 100 3.33 -15.37 -2.92
N LYS A 101 4.65 -15.49 -2.74
CA LYS A 101 5.48 -16.43 -3.50
C LYS A 101 5.04 -17.88 -3.27
N GLU A 102 4.83 -18.27 -2.02
CA GLU A 102 4.40 -19.63 -1.65
C GLU A 102 2.99 -19.96 -2.16
N ALA A 103 2.07 -18.98 -2.15
CA ALA A 103 0.72 -19.13 -2.70
C ALA A 103 0.68 -19.17 -4.24
N GLY A 104 1.82 -18.95 -4.91
CA GLY A 104 1.96 -19.04 -6.35
C GLY A 104 1.63 -17.76 -7.13
N ILE A 105 1.53 -16.60 -6.46
CA ILE A 105 1.39 -15.29 -7.11
C ILE A 105 2.52 -15.09 -8.12
N LYS A 106 2.17 -14.60 -9.30
CA LYS A 106 3.11 -14.44 -10.42
C LYS A 106 3.72 -13.05 -10.49
N ARG A 107 3.00 -12.04 -10.00
CA ARG A 107 3.42 -10.65 -10.09
C ARG A 107 3.09 -9.84 -8.84
N ILE A 108 4.01 -8.97 -8.44
CA ILE A 108 3.80 -7.95 -7.41
C ILE A 108 3.80 -6.56 -8.06
N VAL A 109 2.80 -5.75 -7.78
CA VAL A 109 2.79 -4.31 -8.07
C VAL A 109 2.84 -3.59 -6.73
N HIS A 110 3.96 -2.93 -6.43
CA HIS A 110 4.15 -2.27 -5.14
C HIS A 110 4.11 -0.75 -5.27
N ILE A 111 3.33 -0.12 -4.39
CA ILE A 111 3.29 1.34 -4.25
C ILE A 111 4.28 1.76 -3.16
N SER A 112 5.42 2.26 -3.61
CA SER A 112 6.47 2.84 -2.78
C SER A 112 6.32 4.37 -2.73
N ILE A 113 7.44 5.09 -2.73
CA ILE A 113 7.55 6.55 -2.70
C ILE A 113 8.80 6.99 -3.48
N THR A 114 8.87 8.26 -3.85
CA THR A 114 10.13 8.88 -4.28
C THR A 114 11.17 8.85 -3.16
N ASN A 115 12.45 8.70 -3.53
CA ASN A 115 13.61 8.68 -2.62
C ASN A 115 13.57 7.55 -1.58
N ALA A 116 12.88 6.44 -1.86
CA ALA A 116 13.04 5.20 -1.12
C ALA A 116 14.49 4.71 -1.25
N ASP A 117 15.18 4.58 -0.13
CA ASP A 117 16.61 4.30 -0.06
C ASP A 117 16.92 3.58 1.25
N GLU A 118 17.52 2.39 1.18
CA GLU A 118 17.86 1.57 2.34
C GLU A 118 18.92 2.19 3.26
N ASP A 119 19.71 3.12 2.72
CA ASP A 119 20.75 3.85 3.45
C ASP A 119 20.25 5.20 3.99
N SER A 120 18.96 5.52 3.81
CA SER A 120 18.38 6.78 4.27
C SER A 120 18.51 6.93 5.80
N PRO A 121 18.92 8.10 6.31
CA PRO A 121 18.88 8.38 7.76
C PRO A 121 17.45 8.54 8.29
N LEU A 122 16.44 8.65 7.41
CA LEU A 122 15.05 8.79 7.77
C LEU A 122 14.36 7.40 7.78
N PRO A 123 13.89 6.90 8.94
CA PRO A 123 13.36 5.54 9.06
C PRO A 123 12.24 5.18 8.08
N TYR A 124 11.38 6.15 7.75
CA TYR A 124 10.30 5.98 6.78
C TYR A 124 10.81 5.66 5.36
N PHE A 125 11.83 6.40 4.89
CA PHE A 125 12.43 6.19 3.57
C PHE A 125 13.31 4.93 3.55
N LYS A 126 14.02 4.68 4.66
CA LYS A 126 14.80 3.46 4.89
C LYS A 126 13.95 2.21 4.75
N GLY A 127 12.84 2.13 5.50
CA GLY A 127 11.96 0.97 5.44
C GLY A 127 11.34 0.75 4.05
N LYS A 128 11.04 1.83 3.32
CA LYS A 128 10.60 1.73 1.91
C LYS A 128 11.69 1.17 1.00
N GLY A 129 12.94 1.62 1.14
CA GLY A 129 14.08 1.09 0.39
C GLY A 129 14.31 -0.41 0.64
N ILE A 130 14.26 -0.83 1.91
CA ILE A 130 14.40 -2.25 2.30
C ILE A 130 13.29 -3.11 1.66
N ILE A 131 12.04 -2.64 1.68
CA ILE A 131 10.91 -3.36 1.06
C ILE A 131 11.10 -3.50 -0.45
N GLU A 132 11.53 -2.43 -1.12
CA GLU A 132 11.79 -2.48 -2.57
C GLU A 132 12.86 -3.52 -2.91
N LYS A 133 13.94 -3.56 -2.14
CA LYS A 133 14.98 -4.58 -2.27
C LYS A 133 14.43 -5.99 -2.04
N ALA A 134 13.65 -6.21 -0.99
CA ALA A 134 13.02 -7.50 -0.71
C ALA A 134 12.11 -7.97 -1.87
N ILE A 135 11.40 -7.06 -2.53
CA ILE A 135 10.60 -7.37 -3.73
C ILE A 135 11.51 -7.77 -4.90
N ILE A 136 12.58 -7.03 -5.15
CA ILE A 136 13.56 -7.33 -6.21
C ILE A 136 14.18 -8.71 -5.97
N ASP A 137 14.64 -8.97 -4.75
CA ASP A 137 15.30 -10.21 -4.34
C ASP A 137 14.35 -11.42 -4.30
N SER A 138 13.03 -11.19 -4.24
CA SER A 138 12.02 -12.25 -4.29
C SER A 138 12.04 -13.07 -5.59
N LYS A 139 12.56 -12.46 -6.67
CA LYS A 139 12.58 -12.96 -8.06
C LYS A 139 11.20 -13.17 -8.70
N LEU A 140 10.13 -12.64 -8.10
CA LEU A 140 8.83 -12.55 -8.75
C LEU A 140 8.86 -11.49 -9.85
N SER A 141 7.97 -11.60 -10.85
CA SER A 141 7.74 -10.47 -11.76
C SER A 141 7.25 -9.28 -10.91
N TYR A 142 7.80 -8.08 -11.11
CA TYR A 142 7.40 -6.93 -10.30
C TYR A 142 7.25 -5.64 -11.09
N ALA A 143 6.50 -4.71 -10.51
CA ALA A 143 6.56 -3.29 -10.81
C ALA A 143 6.58 -2.53 -9.49
N ILE A 144 7.54 -1.62 -9.34
CA ILE A 144 7.62 -0.72 -8.20
C ILE A 144 7.27 0.68 -8.71
N ILE A 145 6.17 1.23 -8.20
CA ILE A 145 5.69 2.56 -8.54
C ILE A 145 6.11 3.49 -7.41
N ARG A 146 6.87 4.53 -7.75
CA ARG A 146 7.39 5.53 -6.80
C ARG A 146 6.69 6.87 -7.01
N PRO A 147 5.43 7.03 -6.57
CA PRO A 147 4.78 8.32 -6.62
C PRO A 147 5.46 9.31 -5.67
N THR A 148 5.29 10.59 -5.97
CA THR A 148 5.62 11.72 -5.10
C THR A 148 4.48 11.90 -4.08
N VAL A 149 3.96 13.13 -3.90
CA VAL A 149 2.75 13.40 -3.12
C VAL A 149 1.53 13.03 -3.95
N THR A 150 0.80 12.01 -3.56
CA THR A 150 -0.52 11.71 -4.14
C THR A 150 -1.58 12.66 -3.57
N PHE A 151 -2.46 13.20 -4.41
CA PHE A 151 -3.53 14.10 -3.97
C PHE A 151 -4.86 13.83 -4.67
N GLY A 152 -5.93 14.27 -4.03
CA GLY A 152 -7.31 14.00 -4.44
C GLY A 152 -8.29 14.42 -3.34
N ILE A 153 -9.58 14.21 -3.58
CA ILE A 153 -10.65 14.70 -2.69
C ILE A 153 -10.49 14.17 -1.25
N GLU A 154 -9.99 12.95 -1.10
CA GLU A 154 -9.87 12.27 0.20
C GLU A 154 -8.44 12.23 0.75
N ASP A 155 -7.48 12.92 0.12
CA ASP A 155 -6.12 12.98 0.65
C ASP A 155 -6.12 13.63 2.05
N ILE A 156 -5.23 13.19 2.93
CA ILE A 156 -5.13 13.71 4.29
C ILE A 156 -4.15 14.88 4.37
N LEU A 157 -3.04 14.83 3.62
CA LEU A 157 -1.96 15.81 3.80
C LEU A 157 -2.34 17.19 3.29
N ILE A 158 -2.70 17.29 2.01
CA ILE A 158 -3.06 18.53 1.34
C ILE A 158 -4.35 19.10 1.93
N ASN A 159 -5.33 18.26 2.24
CA ASN A 159 -6.56 18.73 2.88
C ASN A 159 -6.31 19.30 4.29
N ASN A 160 -5.41 18.71 5.08
CA ASN A 160 -5.03 19.27 6.39
C ASN A 160 -4.27 20.59 6.25
N ILE A 161 -3.36 20.70 5.26
CA ILE A 161 -2.67 21.95 4.95
C ILE A 161 -3.70 23.03 4.55
N ALA A 162 -4.61 22.72 3.63
CA ALA A 162 -5.66 23.63 3.19
C ALA A 162 -6.60 24.04 4.34
N TRP A 163 -6.92 23.13 5.25
CA TRP A 163 -7.69 23.44 6.44
C TRP A 163 -6.94 24.39 7.37
N LEU A 164 -5.65 24.15 7.63
CA LEU A 164 -4.84 24.99 8.51
C LEU A 164 -4.68 26.41 7.93
N LEU A 165 -4.43 26.52 6.62
CA LEU A 165 -4.36 27.81 5.91
C LEU A 165 -5.65 28.63 6.01
N ARG A 166 -6.82 27.97 6.07
CA ARG A 166 -8.12 28.67 6.23
C ARG A 166 -8.44 29.05 7.67
N LYS A 167 -7.79 28.42 8.65
CA LYS A 167 -8.15 28.54 10.08
C LYS A 167 -7.11 29.28 10.91
N SER A 168 -5.86 29.34 10.46
CA SER A 168 -4.77 29.97 11.18
C SER A 168 -4.28 31.22 10.44
N PRO A 169 -4.06 32.35 11.14
CA PRO A 169 -3.42 33.53 10.55
C PRO A 169 -1.91 33.34 10.31
N VAL A 170 -1.32 32.27 10.87
CA VAL A 170 0.10 31.94 10.74
C VAL A 170 0.24 30.51 10.23
N PHE A 171 1.09 30.29 9.24
CA PHE A 171 1.40 28.96 8.71
C PHE A 171 2.91 28.74 8.73
N ALA A 172 3.37 27.75 9.49
CA ALA A 172 4.78 27.40 9.57
C ALA A 172 5.20 26.56 8.36
N ILE A 173 6.32 26.92 7.75
CA ILE A 173 6.96 26.16 6.67
C ILE A 173 8.19 25.47 7.27
N PRO A 174 8.23 24.12 7.31
CA PRO A 174 9.41 23.41 7.81
C PRO A 174 10.63 23.65 6.93
N GLY A 175 11.79 23.89 7.55
CA GLY A 175 13.05 24.09 6.82
C GLY A 175 13.09 25.41 6.05
N THR A 176 13.66 25.41 4.84
CA THR A 176 13.83 26.63 4.03
C THR A 176 12.61 27.01 3.20
N GLY A 177 11.68 26.07 2.97
CA GLY A 177 10.54 26.28 2.06
C GLY A 177 10.88 26.17 0.56
N GLU A 178 12.15 25.99 0.20
CA GLU A 178 12.60 25.94 -1.21
C GLU A 178 12.51 24.53 -1.82
N TYR A 179 11.85 23.60 -1.13
CA TYR A 179 11.70 22.23 -1.60
C TYR A 179 10.78 22.17 -2.83
N LYS A 180 11.21 21.41 -3.85
CA LYS A 180 10.42 21.15 -5.05
C LYS A 180 9.46 19.99 -4.81
N LEU A 181 8.21 20.16 -5.25
CA LEU A 181 7.18 19.12 -5.20
C LEU A 181 6.58 18.94 -6.59
N GLN A 182 6.25 17.69 -6.93
CA GLN A 182 5.53 17.37 -8.16
C GLN A 182 4.36 16.44 -7.82
N PRO A 183 3.24 16.94 -7.27
CA PRO A 183 2.13 16.10 -6.85
C PRO A 183 1.50 15.34 -8.02
N VAL A 184 0.98 14.14 -7.75
CA VAL A 184 0.28 13.30 -8.72
C VAL A 184 -1.17 13.10 -8.29
N PHE A 185 -2.10 13.29 -9.21
CA PHE A 185 -3.51 13.03 -8.95
C PHE A 185 -3.75 11.52 -8.84
N VAL A 186 -4.61 11.12 -7.91
CA VAL A 186 -4.97 9.72 -7.64
C VAL A 186 -5.87 9.12 -8.72
#